data_AF-M0FHR1-F1
#
_entry.id   AF-M0FHR1-F1
#
_cell.length_a   1.000
_cell.length_b   1.000
_cell.length_c   1.000
_cell.angle_alpha   90.00
_cell.angle_beta   90.00
_cell.angle_gamma   90.00
#
_symmetry.space_group_name_H-M   'P 1'
#
loop_
_entity.id
_entity.type
_entity.pdbx_description
1 polymer ?
#
loop_
_entity_poly.entity_id
_entity_poly.type
_entity_poly.pdbx_seq_one_letter_code
_entity_poly.pdbx_strand_id
1 'polypeptide(L)'
;MTTDSASRSASRSPARRRLHLLLVFVLGLVPWSVQTFTAGSDTLLFPWGLVGPATGSVTTITDFFLRFTMGLPDYILVWPVGVACYLVALGSALSGALFGREDVRLTAAGLALAGVTQLEVARGFSVQPGRTAWPVGTVLLWAAAGFLYWSRACERDADGSSR
;
A
#
# COMPACT_ATOMS: atom_id res chain seq x y z
N MET A 1 -2.71 -44.42 3.55
CA MET A 1 -3.39 -43.32 2.84
C MET A 1 -3.12 -42.02 3.61
N THR A 2 -1.91 -41.45 3.48
CA THR A 2 -1.41 -40.33 4.33
C THR A 2 -0.59 -39.30 3.53
N THR A 3 -0.52 -39.44 2.20
CA THR A 3 0.32 -38.59 1.34
C THR A 3 -0.35 -37.29 0.89
N ASP A 4 -1.64 -37.09 1.15
CA ASP A 4 -2.40 -35.93 0.64
C ASP A 4 -2.27 -34.66 1.51
N SER A 5 -1.84 -34.80 2.77
CA SER A 5 -1.62 -33.65 3.67
C SER A 5 -0.30 -32.94 3.38
N ALA A 6 0.80 -33.67 3.21
CA ALA A 6 2.11 -33.10 2.95
C ALA A 6 2.22 -32.37 1.59
N SER A 7 1.53 -32.88 0.55
CA SER A 7 1.47 -32.26 -0.78
C SER A 7 0.67 -30.95 -0.78
N ARG A 8 -0.38 -30.85 0.04
CA ARG A 8 -1.14 -29.60 0.25
C ARG A 8 -0.35 -28.56 1.05
N SER A 9 0.46 -28.97 2.02
CA SER A 9 1.29 -28.06 2.81
C SER A 9 2.39 -27.40 1.98
N ALA A 10 3.09 -28.18 1.15
CA ALA A 10 4.20 -27.69 0.33
C ALA A 10 3.72 -26.75 -0.79
N SER A 11 2.56 -27.05 -1.42
CA SER A 11 1.97 -26.23 -2.49
C SER A 11 1.39 -24.90 -2.00
N ARG A 12 0.94 -24.82 -0.74
CA ARG A 12 0.40 -23.58 -0.15
C ARG A 12 1.46 -22.49 0.09
N SER A 13 2.70 -22.87 0.42
CA SER A 13 3.73 -21.89 0.78
C SER A 13 4.18 -20.96 -0.36
N PRO A 14 4.43 -21.42 -1.61
CA PRO A 14 4.77 -20.51 -2.71
C PRO A 14 3.56 -19.75 -3.26
N ALA A 15 2.37 -20.37 -3.31
CA ALA A 15 1.15 -19.70 -3.78
C ALA A 15 0.77 -18.51 -2.89
N ARG A 16 0.94 -18.66 -1.57
CA ARG A 16 0.67 -17.61 -0.58
C ARG A 16 1.65 -16.44 -0.66
N ARG A 17 2.95 -16.72 -0.83
CA ARG A 17 3.97 -15.66 -1.05
C ARG A 17 3.67 -14.85 -2.31
N ARG A 18 3.25 -15.52 -3.38
CA ARG A 18 2.79 -14.85 -4.60
C ARG A 18 1.54 -14.01 -4.36
N LEU A 19 0.60 -14.48 -3.54
CA LEU A 19 -0.57 -13.70 -3.15
C LEU A 19 -0.19 -12.46 -2.33
N HIS A 20 0.74 -12.56 -1.37
CA HIS A 20 1.24 -11.40 -0.61
C HIS A 20 1.87 -10.36 -1.54
N LEU A 21 2.74 -10.81 -2.45
CA LEU A 21 3.35 -9.94 -3.44
C LEU A 21 2.31 -9.30 -4.35
N LEU A 22 1.30 -10.06 -4.80
CA LEU A 22 0.24 -9.56 -5.67
C LEU A 22 -0.63 -8.53 -4.94
N LEU A 23 -0.96 -8.75 -3.67
CA LEU A 23 -1.69 -7.79 -2.83
C LEU A 23 -0.91 -6.48 -2.69
N VAL A 24 0.38 -6.55 -2.34
CA VAL A 24 1.23 -5.36 -2.24
C VAL A 24 1.35 -4.69 -3.61
N PHE A 25 1.57 -5.44 -4.69
CA PHE A 25 1.68 -4.88 -6.03
C PHE A 25 0.41 -4.16 -6.49
N VAL A 26 -0.77 -4.74 -6.25
CA VAL A 26 -2.08 -4.11 -6.56
C VAL A 26 -2.26 -2.81 -5.77
N LEU A 27 -1.78 -2.75 -4.52
CA LEU A 27 -1.77 -1.50 -3.76
C LEU A 27 -0.95 -0.40 -4.45
N GLY A 28 0.08 -0.74 -5.24
CA GLY A 28 0.84 0.22 -6.04
C GLY A 28 0.09 0.77 -7.27
N LEU A 29 -0.98 0.12 -7.70
CA LEU A 29 -1.74 0.45 -8.91
C LEU A 29 -3.05 1.18 -8.62
N VAL A 30 -3.59 1.04 -7.41
CA VAL A 30 -4.84 1.69 -6.99
C VAL A 30 -4.60 3.14 -6.56
N PRO A 31 -5.61 4.01 -6.71
CA PRO A 31 -5.52 5.37 -6.18
C PRO A 31 -5.48 5.32 -4.64
N TRP A 32 -4.46 5.96 -4.08
CA TRP A 32 -4.27 6.09 -2.64
C TRP A 32 -5.10 7.24 -2.04
N SER A 33 -5.45 8.24 -2.82
CA SER A 33 -6.38 9.28 -2.38
C SER A 33 -7.21 9.79 -3.54
N VAL A 34 -8.50 9.99 -3.30
CA VAL A 34 -9.43 10.55 -4.28
C VAL A 34 -9.83 11.93 -3.80
N GLN A 35 -9.53 12.94 -4.60
CA GLN A 35 -9.74 14.33 -4.22
C GLN A 35 -10.88 14.87 -5.07
N THR A 36 -11.99 15.13 -4.41
CA THR A 36 -13.20 15.66 -5.03
C THR A 36 -13.28 17.16 -4.78
N PHE A 37 -13.52 17.93 -5.83
CA PHE A 37 -13.72 19.36 -5.73
C PHE A 37 -15.19 19.68 -5.99
N THR A 38 -15.75 20.61 -5.21
CA THR A 38 -17.14 21.08 -5.36
C THR A 38 -17.45 21.66 -6.74
N ALA A 39 -16.44 22.11 -7.49
CA ALA A 39 -16.55 22.59 -8.87
C ALA A 39 -16.62 21.46 -9.94
N GLY A 40 -16.58 20.18 -9.54
CA GLY A 40 -16.76 19.03 -10.43
C GLY A 40 -15.48 18.46 -11.04
N SER A 41 -14.31 18.99 -10.67
CA SER A 41 -13.02 18.43 -11.07
C SER A 41 -12.55 17.43 -10.03
N ASP A 42 -12.22 16.20 -10.43
CA ASP A 42 -11.64 15.20 -9.53
C ASP A 42 -10.14 15.03 -9.80
N THR A 43 -9.37 14.73 -8.75
CA THR A 43 -7.94 14.38 -8.85
C THR A 43 -7.67 13.09 -8.10
N LEU A 44 -7.15 12.11 -8.81
CA LEU A 44 -6.73 10.81 -8.28
C LEU A 44 -5.24 10.87 -7.95
N LEU A 45 -4.90 10.58 -6.71
CA LEU A 45 -3.53 10.48 -6.23
C LEU A 45 -3.14 9.01 -6.17
N PHE A 46 -2.17 8.64 -7.01
CA PHE A 46 -1.53 7.34 -7.03
C PHE A 46 -0.18 7.42 -6.29
N PRO A 47 0.43 6.29 -5.91
CA PRO A 47 1.78 6.29 -5.34
C PRO A 47 2.86 6.75 -6.34
N TRP A 48 2.58 6.73 -7.65
CA TRP A 48 3.52 7.10 -8.71
C TRP A 48 3.23 8.47 -9.34
N GLY A 49 2.05 9.05 -9.11
CA GLY A 49 1.65 10.30 -9.76
C GLY A 49 0.23 10.76 -9.43
N LEU A 50 -0.12 11.92 -9.95
CA LEU A 50 -1.43 12.54 -9.84
C LEU A 50 -2.10 12.51 -11.21
N VAL A 51 -3.35 12.07 -11.25
CA VAL A 51 -4.16 12.02 -12.47
C VAL A 51 -5.39 12.88 -12.28
N GLY A 52 -5.53 13.91 -13.11
CA GLY A 52 -6.74 14.74 -13.22
C GLY A 52 -7.56 14.28 -14.42
N PRO A 53 -8.51 13.35 -14.27
CA PRO A 53 -9.30 12.85 -15.40
C PRO A 53 -10.13 13.96 -16.08
N ALA A 54 -10.59 14.96 -15.32
CA ALA A 54 -11.35 16.09 -15.86
C ALA A 54 -10.52 17.02 -16.76
N THR A 55 -9.21 17.12 -16.51
CA THR A 55 -8.28 17.99 -17.26
C THR A 55 -7.39 17.23 -18.23
N GLY A 56 -7.38 15.89 -18.18
CA GLY A 56 -6.44 15.04 -18.92
C GLY A 56 -4.99 15.16 -18.45
N SER A 57 -4.74 15.82 -17.32
CA SER A 57 -3.39 16.07 -16.82
C SER A 57 -2.89 14.88 -16.00
N VAL A 58 -1.70 14.37 -16.37
CA VAL A 58 -0.96 13.37 -15.58
C VAL A 58 0.33 14.01 -15.11
N THR A 59 0.50 14.14 -13.80
CA THR A 59 1.71 14.66 -13.19
C THR A 59 2.42 13.52 -12.48
N THR A 60 3.55 13.08 -13.03
CA THR A 60 4.34 12.03 -12.39
C THR A 60 5.00 12.55 -11.12
N ILE A 61 5.31 11.65 -10.17
CA ILE A 61 6.08 12.02 -8.97
C ILE A 61 7.44 12.64 -9.34
N THR A 62 8.03 12.21 -10.46
CA THR A 62 9.31 12.74 -10.95
C THR A 62 9.18 14.16 -11.49
N ASP A 63 8.14 14.45 -12.28
CA ASP A 63 7.84 15.83 -12.70
C ASP A 63 7.50 16.72 -11.51
N PHE A 64 6.78 16.17 -10.53
CA PHE A 64 6.45 16.87 -9.30
C PHE A 64 7.72 17.29 -8.52
N PHE A 65 8.68 16.38 -8.37
CA PHE A 65 9.96 16.67 -7.71
C PHE A 65 10.91 17.55 -8.53
N LEU A 66 11.07 17.29 -9.82
CA LEU A 66 12.07 17.98 -10.64
C LEU A 66 11.61 19.35 -11.14
N ARG A 67 10.30 19.60 -11.20
CA ARG A 67 9.74 20.82 -11.79
C ARG A 67 9.09 21.75 -10.77
N PHE A 68 8.56 21.23 -9.67
CA PHE A 68 7.83 22.01 -8.66
C PHE A 68 8.55 22.12 -7.32
N THR A 69 9.88 21.91 -7.29
CA THR A 69 10.69 21.84 -6.06
C THR A 69 10.77 23.13 -5.23
N MET A 70 10.21 24.27 -5.68
CA MET A 70 10.15 25.51 -4.91
C MET A 70 8.70 25.87 -4.54
N GLY A 71 8.38 25.82 -3.24
CA GLY A 71 7.14 26.41 -2.68
C GLY A 71 5.96 25.47 -2.44
N LEU A 72 6.19 24.15 -2.42
CA LEU A 72 5.13 23.18 -2.17
C LEU A 72 4.78 23.06 -0.67
N PRO A 73 3.49 22.99 -0.30
CA PRO A 73 3.06 22.86 1.09
C PRO A 73 3.58 21.58 1.77
N ASP A 74 3.98 21.67 3.04
CA ASP A 74 4.63 20.58 3.79
C ASP A 74 3.86 19.25 3.79
N TYR A 75 2.52 19.27 3.73
CA TYR A 75 1.70 18.05 3.72
C TYR A 75 1.96 17.17 2.50
N ILE A 76 2.44 17.72 1.37
CA ILE A 76 2.70 16.95 0.16
C ILE A 76 4.05 16.21 0.22
N LEU A 77 4.96 16.64 1.09
CA LEU A 77 6.25 16.00 1.33
C LEU A 77 6.12 14.67 2.07
N VAL A 78 4.97 14.44 2.71
CA VAL A 78 4.65 13.20 3.44
C VAL A 78 4.32 12.05 2.47
N TRP A 79 3.84 12.37 1.25
CA TRP A 79 3.52 11.37 0.23
C TRP A 79 4.74 10.52 -0.20
N PRO A 80 5.91 11.11 -0.53
CA PRO A 80 7.15 10.36 -0.82
C PRO A 80 7.61 9.44 0.31
N VAL A 81 7.44 9.85 1.58
CA VAL A 81 7.76 9.02 2.74
C VAL A 81 6.86 7.78 2.76
N GLY A 82 5.57 7.95 2.48
CA GLY A 82 4.63 6.86 2.31
C GLY A 82 5.02 5.89 1.19
N VAL A 83 5.45 6.43 0.05
CA VAL A 83 5.96 5.64 -1.09
C VAL A 83 7.21 4.86 -0.69
N ALA A 84 8.15 5.48 0.03
CA ALA A 84 9.34 4.79 0.53
C ALA A 84 8.98 3.65 1.50
N CYS A 85 8.05 3.87 2.43
CA CYS A 85 7.54 2.83 3.33
C CYS A 85 6.87 1.68 2.55
N TYR A 86 6.10 2.00 1.51
CA TYR A 86 5.49 1.01 0.63
C TYR A 86 6.54 0.24 -0.18
N LEU A 87 7.59 0.90 -0.69
CA LEU A 87 8.69 0.23 -1.39
C LEU A 87 9.47 -0.72 -0.48
N VAL A 88 9.64 -0.38 0.80
CA VAL A 88 10.21 -1.29 1.80
C VAL A 88 9.31 -2.52 1.98
N ALA A 89 7.99 -2.33 2.09
CA ALA A 89 7.05 -3.44 2.18
C ALA A 89 7.06 -4.32 0.90
N LEU A 90 7.10 -3.69 -0.28
CA LEU A 90 7.20 -4.37 -1.56
C LEU A 90 8.51 -5.15 -1.69
N GLY A 91 9.64 -4.55 -1.29
CA GLY A 91 10.94 -5.20 -1.28
C GLY A 91 10.98 -6.42 -0.36
N SER A 92 10.34 -6.34 0.82
CA SER A 92 10.22 -7.48 1.75
C SER A 92 9.33 -8.60 1.18
N ALA A 93 8.22 -8.27 0.53
CA ALA A 93 7.38 -9.26 -0.16
C ALA A 93 8.13 -9.89 -1.36
N LEU A 94 8.90 -9.09 -2.10
CA LEU A 94 9.73 -9.55 -3.21
C LEU A 94 10.83 -10.51 -2.74
N SER A 95 11.49 -10.19 -1.62
CA SER A 95 12.49 -11.10 -1.03
C SER A 95 11.86 -12.41 -0.55
N GLY A 96 10.62 -12.33 -0.06
CA GLY A 96 9.78 -13.48 0.26
C GLY A 96 9.52 -14.40 -0.93
N ALA A 97 9.23 -13.81 -2.09
CA ALA A 97 8.95 -14.55 -3.32
C ALA A 97 10.20 -15.10 -4.02
N LEU A 98 11.30 -14.34 -4.04
CA LEU A 98 12.55 -14.71 -4.74
C LEU A 98 13.48 -15.58 -3.90
N PHE A 99 13.67 -15.22 -2.63
CA PHE A 99 14.68 -15.84 -1.75
C PHE A 99 14.08 -16.72 -0.66
N GLY A 100 12.75 -16.87 -0.60
CA GLY A 100 12.10 -17.68 0.41
C GLY A 100 12.13 -17.07 1.83
N ARG A 101 12.61 -15.83 2.00
CA ARG A 101 12.70 -15.14 3.30
C ARG A 101 11.86 -13.86 3.29
N GLU A 102 10.66 -13.96 3.84
CA GLU A 102 9.73 -12.83 4.03
C GLU A 102 9.65 -12.50 5.51
N ASP A 103 9.84 -11.24 5.87
CA ASP A 103 9.57 -10.75 7.21
C ASP A 103 8.21 -10.05 7.23
N VAL A 104 7.14 -10.83 7.47
CA VAL A 104 5.75 -10.35 7.50
C VAL A 104 5.55 -9.14 8.43
N ARG A 105 6.36 -9.03 9.49
CA ARG A 105 6.32 -7.88 10.41
C ARG A 105 6.81 -6.60 9.73
N LEU A 106 7.86 -6.68 8.92
CA LEU A 106 8.40 -5.56 8.17
C LEU A 106 7.41 -5.12 7.08
N THR A 107 6.82 -6.08 6.36
CA THR A 107 5.76 -5.80 5.37
C THR A 107 4.56 -5.12 6.02
N ALA A 108 4.06 -5.66 7.15
CA ALA A 108 2.92 -5.07 7.86
C ALA A 108 3.24 -3.69 8.46
N ALA A 109 4.43 -3.49 9.04
CA ALA A 109 4.86 -2.20 9.56
C ALA A 109 5.00 -1.16 8.45
N GLY A 110 5.59 -1.53 7.31
CA GLY A 110 5.72 -0.66 6.15
C GLY A 110 4.38 -0.23 5.58
N LEU A 111 3.42 -1.16 5.48
CA LEU A 111 2.04 -0.85 5.04
C LEU A 111 1.30 0.02 6.05
N ALA A 112 1.45 -0.22 7.36
CA ALA A 112 0.83 0.58 8.40
C ALA A 112 1.35 2.03 8.38
N LEU A 113 2.67 2.21 8.30
CA LEU A 113 3.31 3.52 8.18
C LEU A 113 2.90 4.23 6.89
N ALA A 114 2.87 3.52 5.75
CA ALA A 114 2.35 4.06 4.51
C ALA A 114 0.89 4.53 4.67
N GLY A 115 0.04 3.76 5.36
CA GLY A 115 -1.34 4.17 5.63
C GLY A 115 -1.45 5.45 6.48
N VAL A 116 -0.59 5.62 7.49
CA VAL A 116 -0.51 6.84 8.31
C VAL A 116 -0.13 8.05 7.46
N THR A 117 0.90 7.92 6.61
CA THR A 117 1.29 9.02 5.71
C THR A 117 0.16 9.42 4.75
N GLN A 118 -0.61 8.45 4.25
CA GLN A 118 -1.77 8.74 3.39
C GLN A 118 -2.90 9.45 4.13
N LEU A 119 -3.09 9.16 5.42
CA LEU A 119 -4.08 9.83 6.24
C LEU A 119 -3.72 11.30 6.45
N GLU A 120 -2.44 11.60 6.72
CA GLU A 120 -1.95 12.97 6.84
C GLU A 120 -2.08 13.75 5.53
N VAL A 121 -1.77 13.12 4.38
CA VAL A 121 -1.94 13.74 3.06
C VAL A 121 -3.42 14.04 2.78
N ALA A 122 -4.32 13.08 3.01
CA ALA A 122 -5.76 13.30 2.84
C ALA A 122 -6.29 14.39 3.78
N ARG A 123 -5.87 14.38 5.04
CA ARG A 123 -6.22 15.42 6.01
C ARG A 123 -5.75 16.79 5.54
N GLY A 124 -4.50 16.93 5.10
CA GLY A 124 -3.93 18.17 4.60
C GLY A 124 -4.73 18.76 3.44
N PHE A 125 -5.15 17.91 2.49
CA PHE A 125 -6.00 18.34 1.38
C PHE A 125 -7.44 18.68 1.78
N SER A 126 -7.97 18.07 2.84
CA SER A 126 -9.34 18.31 3.32
C SER A 126 -9.48 19.60 4.15
N VAL A 127 -8.38 20.27 4.51
CA VAL A 127 -8.39 21.56 5.21
C VAL A 127 -8.70 22.72 4.25
N GLN A 128 -8.53 22.55 2.93
CA GLN A 128 -8.91 23.57 1.95
C GLN A 128 -10.44 23.64 1.74
N PRO A 129 -11.06 24.83 1.80
CA PRO A 129 -12.47 25.01 1.49
C PRO A 129 -12.82 24.49 0.08
N GLY A 130 -13.90 23.71 -0.03
CA GLY A 130 -14.39 23.20 -1.32
C GLY A 130 -13.67 21.95 -1.85
N ARG A 131 -12.76 21.35 -1.08
CA ARG A 131 -12.02 20.12 -1.42
C ARG A 131 -12.21 19.06 -0.34
N THR A 132 -12.62 17.85 -0.76
CA THR A 132 -12.70 16.68 0.13
C THR A 132 -11.76 15.61 -0.41
N ALA A 133 -10.84 15.14 0.44
CA ALA A 133 -9.90 14.08 0.10
C ALA A 133 -10.26 12.79 0.85
N TRP A 134 -10.53 11.74 0.08
CA TRP A 134 -10.91 10.42 0.58
C TRP A 134 -9.65 9.57 0.81
N PRO A 135 -9.39 9.09 2.04
CA PRO A 135 -8.19 8.32 2.38
C PRO A 135 -8.32 6.84 1.98
N VAL A 136 -8.59 6.59 0.69
CA VAL A 136 -8.81 5.24 0.13
C VAL A 136 -7.59 4.34 0.37
N GLY A 137 -6.40 4.89 0.17
CA GLY A 137 -5.12 4.23 0.36
C GLY A 137 -4.88 3.82 1.80
N THR A 138 -5.23 4.64 2.79
CA THR A 138 -5.11 4.27 4.22
C THR A 138 -5.92 3.02 4.52
N VAL A 139 -7.18 2.99 4.07
CA VAL A 139 -8.07 1.83 4.30
C VAL A 139 -7.51 0.58 3.63
N LEU A 140 -7.10 0.68 2.37
CA LEU A 140 -6.57 -0.47 1.62
C LEU A 140 -5.24 -0.97 2.19
N LEU A 141 -4.33 -0.07 2.56
CA LEU A 141 -3.02 -0.40 3.14
C LEU A 141 -3.18 -1.07 4.52
N TRP A 142 -4.07 -0.55 5.37
CA TRP A 142 -4.35 -1.14 6.68
C TRP A 142 -5.10 -2.46 6.58
N ALA A 143 -6.05 -2.59 5.65
CA ALA A 143 -6.74 -3.85 5.39
C ALA A 143 -5.74 -4.94 4.95
N ALA A 144 -4.82 -4.60 4.05
CA ALA A 144 -3.76 -5.52 3.63
C ALA A 144 -2.79 -5.86 4.77
N ALA A 145 -2.36 -4.88 5.57
CA ALA A 145 -1.51 -5.12 6.74
C ALA A 145 -2.19 -6.05 7.76
N GLY A 146 -3.47 -5.81 8.05
CA GLY A 146 -4.29 -6.64 8.93
C GLY A 146 -4.47 -8.06 8.40
N PHE A 147 -4.76 -8.20 7.11
CA PHE A 147 -4.88 -9.50 6.45
C PHE A 147 -3.57 -10.31 6.55
N LEU A 148 -2.43 -9.70 6.21
CA LEU A 148 -1.11 -10.34 6.30
C LEU A 148 -0.80 -10.75 7.74
N TYR A 149 -1.06 -9.88 8.72
CA TYR A 149 -0.82 -10.17 10.13
C TYR A 149 -1.71 -11.31 10.66
N TRP A 150 -3.03 -11.25 10.42
CA TRP A 150 -3.99 -12.27 10.85
C TRP A 150 -3.69 -13.64 10.26
N SER A 151 -3.38 -13.65 8.96
CA SER A 151 -3.05 -14.87 8.23
C SER A 151 -1.79 -15.56 8.77
N ARG A 152 -0.85 -14.83 9.39
CA ARG A 152 0.33 -15.37 10.07
C ARG A 152 0.06 -15.76 11.52
N ALA A 153 -0.93 -15.15 12.16
CA ALA A 153 -1.36 -15.53 13.51
C ALA A 153 -2.06 -16.90 13.49
N CYS A 154 -3.01 -17.10 12.57
CA CYS A 154 -3.76 -18.35 12.43
C CYS A 154 -2.86 -19.57 12.15
N GLU A 155 -1.73 -19.39 11.46
CA GLU A 155 -0.72 -20.45 11.23
C GLU A 155 0.02 -20.86 12.51
N ARG A 156 0.36 -19.89 13.38
CA ARG A 156 1.02 -20.20 14.65
C ARG A 156 0.12 -21.03 15.57
N ASP A 157 -1.17 -20.77 15.55
CA ASP A 157 -2.14 -21.50 16.37
C ASP A 157 -2.33 -22.94 15.86
N ALA A 158 -2.32 -23.14 14.54
CA ALA A 158 -2.39 -24.47 13.93
C ALA A 158 -1.18 -25.34 14.26
N ASP A 159 0.05 -24.79 14.20
CA ASP A 159 1.27 -25.52 14.54
C ASP A 159 1.38 -25.79 16.06
N GLY A 160 0.85 -24.89 16.89
CA GLY A 160 0.86 -25.00 18.34
C GLY A 160 -0.10 -26.05 18.90
N SER A 161 -1.23 -26.31 18.22
CA SER A 161 -2.22 -27.32 18.63
C SER A 161 -1.78 -28.77 18.39
N SER A 162 -0.70 -28.99 17.64
CA SER A 162 -0.15 -30.31 17.28
C SER A 162 1.01 -30.79 18.17
N ARG A 163 1.29 -30.10 19.28
CA ARG A 163 2.27 -30.49 20.30
C ARG A 163 1.58 -30.83 21.61
#